data_AF-A0A2S7KHM7-F1
#
_entry.id   AF-A0A2S7KHM7-F1
#
_cell.length_a   1.000
_cell.length_b   1.000
_cell.length_c   1.000
_cell.angle_alpha   90.00
_cell.angle_beta   90.00
_cell.angle_gamma   90.00
#
_symmetry.space_group_name_H-M   'P 1'
#
loop_
_entity.id
_entity.type
_entity.pdbx_description
1 polymer ?
#
loop_
_entity_poly.entity_id
_entity_poly.type
_entity_poly.pdbx_seq_one_letter_code
_entity_poly.pdbx_strand_id
1 'polypeptide(L)'
;MEEIKSFSKLKSQWKFSFLITLILMVLLSIWNFKNRMYDWDMPGYMGCFYTLIEPNNPKEIHQRIYQEIKKEAPEKEYIDIIGINLYDRTRQWFTKSEQSFTEQLPYFQIKIGYNITLLALYKIGFTGPMSVTILSVISYFISGILLFFVLKTIFPNKPWLSSLLTVGICLLSPMTHMAQISTPDMFIFQFMMLFMIALLRRWNQWAMFIIQFLIVFVRPDYITFSLTFYITQSILEYLNTKKINYLVIIQCAILVTMYIAILKYYNYPGWKALFYDTFIYRRPFISKEKADFTISKYLNIFFGKLLYFKKVTLSCILMLTGIFCFSKDKFIRFFAICFVVNIYIKFALFPQSAALRFFFPFIALLLLMFFYSVNRKYPNLKIGKIA
;
A
#
# COMPACT_ATOMS: atom_id res chain seq x y z
N MET A 1 24.69 39.24 9.78
CA MET A 1 25.36 38.75 8.55
C MET A 1 25.64 37.24 8.59
N GLU A 2 26.01 36.66 9.74
CA GLU A 2 26.21 35.21 9.91
C GLU A 2 24.93 34.38 9.77
N GLU A 3 23.80 34.84 10.30
CA GLU A 3 22.51 34.14 10.14
C GLU A 3 22.06 34.04 8.68
N ILE A 4 22.29 35.09 7.88
CA ILE A 4 21.99 35.11 6.44
C ILE A 4 22.89 34.12 5.69
N LYS A 5 24.18 34.04 6.04
CA LYS A 5 25.11 33.04 5.49
C LYS A 5 24.76 31.60 5.90
N SER A 6 24.28 31.40 7.13
CA SER A 6 23.82 30.11 7.64
C SER A 6 22.57 29.63 6.90
N PHE A 7 21.60 30.53 6.71
CA PHE A 7 20.35 30.22 5.99
C PHE A 7 20.59 29.91 4.50
N SER A 8 21.46 30.66 3.83
CA SER A 8 21.81 30.41 2.43
C SER A 8 22.54 29.07 2.26
N LYS A 9 23.43 28.70 3.20
CA LYS A 9 24.11 27.40 3.24
C LYS A 9 23.13 26.24 3.41
N LEU A 10 22.19 26.33 4.36
CA LEU A 10 21.18 25.28 4.58
C LEU A 10 20.27 25.11 3.36
N LYS A 11 19.87 26.21 2.71
CA LYS A 11 19.08 26.18 1.46
C LYS A 11 19.84 25.47 0.34
N SER A 12 21.14 25.73 0.20
CA SER A 12 22.00 25.04 -0.77
C SER A 12 22.10 23.54 -0.47
N GLN A 13 22.30 23.16 0.79
CA GLN A 13 22.34 21.75 1.22
C GLN A 13 21.03 21.02 0.91
N TRP A 14 19.87 21.65 1.12
CA TRP A 14 18.58 21.06 0.75
C TRP A 14 18.44 20.81 -0.76
N LYS A 15 18.91 21.73 -1.60
CA LYS A 15 18.90 21.55 -3.06
C LYS A 15 19.79 20.38 -3.46
N PHE A 16 20.99 20.31 -2.90
CA PHE A 16 21.95 19.24 -3.18
C PHE A 16 21.42 17.86 -2.72
N SER A 17 20.93 17.76 -1.48
CA SER A 17 20.30 16.55 -0.95
C SER A 17 19.11 16.10 -1.80
N PHE A 18 18.24 17.02 -2.21
CA PHE A 18 17.12 16.70 -3.08
C PHE A 18 17.59 16.19 -4.46
N LEU A 19 18.58 16.85 -5.07
CA LEU A 19 19.13 16.44 -6.37
C LEU A 19 19.74 15.02 -6.31
N ILE A 20 20.54 14.73 -5.27
CA ILE A 20 21.08 13.38 -5.05
C ILE A 20 19.96 12.37 -4.92
N THR A 21 18.97 12.66 -4.08
CA THR A 21 17.82 11.77 -3.89
C THR A 21 17.07 11.56 -5.21
N LEU A 22 16.87 12.60 -6.00
CA LEU A 22 16.22 12.51 -7.30
C LEU A 22 16.98 11.56 -8.25
N ILE A 23 18.29 11.76 -8.39
CA ILE A 23 19.15 10.91 -9.24
C ILE A 23 19.10 9.45 -8.77
N LEU A 24 19.27 9.22 -7.47
CA LEU A 24 19.23 7.87 -6.90
C LEU A 24 17.85 7.23 -7.08
N MET A 25 16.76 7.99 -6.94
CA MET A 25 15.42 7.47 -7.18
C MET A 25 15.20 7.09 -8.65
N VAL A 26 15.74 7.85 -9.61
CA VAL A 26 15.73 7.46 -11.03
C VAL A 26 16.49 6.15 -11.22
N LEU A 27 17.71 6.04 -10.70
CA LEU A 27 18.53 4.84 -10.84
C LEU A 27 17.86 3.60 -10.21
N LEU A 28 17.30 3.74 -9.00
CA LEU A 28 16.58 2.66 -8.33
C LEU A 28 15.28 2.29 -9.06
N SER A 29 14.59 3.26 -9.65
CA SER A 29 13.38 2.97 -10.44
C SER A 29 13.72 2.22 -11.73
N ILE A 30 14.81 2.59 -12.42
CA ILE A 30 15.34 1.84 -13.56
C ILE A 30 15.73 0.42 -13.14
N TRP A 31 16.37 0.27 -11.98
CA TRP A 31 16.72 -1.05 -11.45
C TRP A 31 15.47 -1.90 -11.15
N ASN A 32 14.45 -1.34 -10.49
CA ASN A 32 13.20 -2.05 -10.23
C ASN A 32 12.46 -2.40 -11.54
N PHE A 33 12.48 -1.51 -12.53
CA PHE A 33 11.90 -1.79 -13.84
C PHE A 33 12.59 -2.95 -14.56
N LYS A 34 13.93 -3.02 -14.49
CA LYS A 34 14.69 -4.15 -15.07
C LYS A 34 14.45 -5.47 -14.34
N ASN A 35 14.12 -5.41 -13.04
CA ASN A 35 13.83 -6.57 -12.20
C ASN A 35 12.32 -6.76 -11.95
N ARG A 36 11.46 -6.16 -12.78
CA ARG A 36 10.01 -6.33 -12.68
C ARG A 36 9.63 -7.79 -12.91
N MET A 37 8.58 -8.23 -12.26
CA MET A 37 8.03 -9.58 -12.35
C MET A 37 6.61 -9.51 -12.90
N TYR A 38 6.34 -10.37 -13.88
CA TYR A 38 5.01 -10.64 -14.39
C TYR A 38 4.41 -11.73 -13.49
N ASP A 39 3.48 -11.35 -12.61
CA ASP A 39 2.91 -12.25 -11.61
C ASP A 39 1.45 -12.65 -11.94
N TRP A 40 0.93 -13.58 -11.13
CA TRP A 40 -0.41 -14.14 -11.31
C TRP A 40 -1.56 -13.15 -11.08
N ASP A 41 -1.31 -11.98 -10.47
CA ASP A 41 -2.33 -10.94 -10.29
C ASP A 41 -2.54 -10.14 -11.60
N MET A 42 -1.53 -10.10 -12.50
CA MET A 42 -1.55 -9.32 -13.74
C MET A 42 -2.75 -9.60 -14.66
N PRO A 43 -3.11 -10.87 -14.98
CA PRO A 43 -4.29 -11.15 -15.80
C PRO A 43 -5.57 -10.54 -15.22
N GLY A 44 -5.74 -10.59 -13.90
CA GLY A 44 -6.93 -10.02 -13.23
C GLY A 44 -7.02 -8.51 -13.41
N TYR A 45 -5.91 -7.79 -13.26
CA TYR A 45 -5.87 -6.34 -13.48
C TYR A 45 -6.03 -5.96 -14.95
N MET A 46 -5.45 -6.73 -15.87
CA MET A 46 -5.69 -6.55 -17.31
C MET A 46 -7.15 -6.74 -17.67
N GLY A 47 -7.76 -7.82 -17.15
CA GLY A 47 -9.19 -8.09 -17.31
C GLY A 47 -10.05 -6.92 -16.84
N CYS A 48 -9.72 -6.29 -15.72
CA CYS A 48 -10.48 -5.15 -15.21
C CYS A 48 -10.59 -4.01 -16.21
N PHE A 49 -9.47 -3.55 -16.79
CA PHE A 49 -9.54 -2.39 -17.70
C PHE A 49 -9.98 -2.78 -19.10
N TYR A 50 -9.70 -3.99 -19.60
CA TYR A 50 -10.24 -4.41 -20.89
C TYR A 50 -11.76 -4.55 -20.86
N THR A 51 -12.33 -5.05 -19.76
CA THR A 51 -13.79 -5.14 -19.60
C THR A 51 -14.45 -3.75 -19.56
N LEU A 52 -13.72 -2.69 -19.17
CA LEU A 52 -14.21 -1.32 -19.27
C LEU A 52 -14.22 -0.78 -20.71
N ILE A 53 -13.38 -1.30 -21.59
CA ILE A 53 -13.27 -0.88 -23.00
C ILE A 53 -14.26 -1.69 -23.85
N GLU A 54 -14.31 -3.00 -23.67
CA GLU A 54 -15.02 -3.96 -24.52
C GLU A 54 -15.95 -4.87 -23.68
N PRO A 55 -16.94 -4.33 -22.94
CA PRO A 55 -17.72 -5.08 -21.94
C PRO A 55 -18.47 -6.29 -22.52
N ASN A 56 -18.75 -6.29 -23.82
CA ASN A 56 -19.55 -7.32 -24.48
C ASN A 56 -18.72 -8.49 -25.06
N ASN A 57 -17.38 -8.43 -24.96
CA ASN A 57 -16.49 -9.39 -25.62
C ASN A 57 -15.59 -10.16 -24.62
N PRO A 58 -16.14 -10.80 -23.57
CA PRO A 58 -15.33 -11.41 -22.50
C PRO A 58 -14.40 -12.52 -22.99
N LYS A 59 -14.81 -13.27 -24.02
CA LYS A 59 -13.99 -14.31 -24.65
C LYS A 59 -12.77 -13.74 -25.39
N GLU A 60 -12.95 -12.66 -26.14
CA GLU A 60 -11.85 -12.01 -26.85
C GLU A 60 -10.88 -11.36 -25.86
N ILE A 61 -11.41 -10.69 -24.83
CA ILE A 61 -10.62 -10.14 -23.73
C ILE A 61 -9.76 -11.22 -23.07
N HIS A 62 -10.38 -12.34 -22.69
CA HIS A 62 -9.70 -13.46 -22.05
C HIS A 62 -8.54 -13.97 -22.92
N GLN A 63 -8.78 -14.26 -24.19
CA GLN A 63 -7.75 -14.73 -25.12
C GLN A 63 -6.63 -13.69 -25.29
N ARG A 64 -7.01 -12.43 -25.47
CA ARG A 64 -6.09 -11.31 -25.68
C ARG A 64 -5.14 -11.14 -24.50
N ILE A 65 -5.63 -11.23 -23.27
CA ILE A 65 -4.81 -11.07 -22.06
C ILE A 65 -3.66 -12.08 -22.06
N TYR A 66 -3.97 -13.36 -22.20
CA TYR A 66 -2.94 -14.40 -22.17
C TYR A 66 -2.00 -14.31 -23.38
N GLN A 67 -2.50 -13.90 -24.54
CA GLN A 67 -1.65 -13.66 -25.72
C GLN A 67 -0.68 -12.48 -25.53
N GLU A 68 -1.14 -11.36 -24.99
CA GLU A 68 -0.29 -10.19 -24.73
C GLU A 68 0.76 -10.50 -23.65
N ILE A 69 0.37 -11.16 -22.54
CA ILE A 69 1.33 -11.57 -21.51
C ILE A 69 2.37 -12.53 -22.11
N LYS A 70 1.97 -13.50 -22.94
CA LYS A 70 2.90 -14.44 -23.58
C LYS A 70 3.93 -13.73 -24.47
N LYS A 71 3.57 -12.61 -25.10
CA LYS A 71 4.47 -11.85 -25.98
C LYS A 71 5.53 -11.07 -25.21
N GLU A 72 5.26 -10.67 -23.97
CA GLU A 72 6.12 -9.78 -23.19
C GLU A 72 6.80 -10.42 -21.97
N ALA A 73 6.12 -11.33 -21.30
CA ALA A 73 6.63 -11.96 -20.09
C ALA A 73 7.73 -12.98 -20.43
N PRO A 74 8.79 -13.07 -19.61
CA PRO A 74 9.73 -14.18 -19.67
C PRO A 74 9.00 -15.53 -19.59
N GLU A 75 9.47 -16.53 -20.34
CA GLU A 75 8.81 -17.83 -20.44
C GLU A 75 8.50 -18.45 -19.07
N LYS A 76 9.47 -18.41 -18.15
CA LYS A 76 9.32 -18.92 -16.79
C LYS A 76 8.18 -18.26 -16.02
N GLU A 77 7.99 -16.94 -16.19
CA GLU A 77 6.95 -16.18 -15.50
C GLU A 77 5.58 -16.42 -16.15
N TYR A 78 5.52 -16.49 -17.48
CA TYR A 78 4.30 -16.90 -18.17
C TYR A 78 3.82 -18.30 -17.75
N ILE A 79 4.76 -19.24 -17.62
CA ILE A 79 4.50 -20.60 -17.12
C ILE A 79 3.90 -20.59 -15.70
N ASP A 80 4.40 -19.73 -14.81
CA ASP A 80 3.85 -19.57 -13.45
C ASP A 80 2.43 -18.97 -13.48
N ILE A 81 2.19 -17.98 -14.34
CA ILE A 81 0.89 -17.33 -14.51
C ILE A 81 -0.18 -18.36 -14.93
N ILE A 82 0.12 -19.24 -15.88
CA ILE A 82 -0.84 -20.26 -16.35
C ILE A 82 -0.92 -21.49 -15.45
N GLY A 83 0.00 -21.64 -14.49
CA GLY A 83 0.00 -22.69 -13.47
C GLY A 83 0.32 -24.09 -13.98
N ILE A 84 1.48 -24.31 -14.62
CA ILE A 84 1.85 -25.63 -15.17
C ILE A 84 2.03 -26.73 -14.10
N ASN A 85 2.33 -26.37 -12.85
CA ASN A 85 2.43 -27.36 -11.77
C ASN A 85 1.09 -28.08 -11.55
N LEU A 86 1.11 -29.41 -11.43
CA LEU A 86 -0.07 -30.27 -11.20
C LEU A 86 -0.94 -29.85 -10.01
N TYR A 87 -0.35 -29.15 -9.05
CA TYR A 87 -1.01 -28.67 -7.84
C TYR A 87 -1.67 -27.29 -7.98
N ASP A 88 -1.43 -26.54 -9.06
CA ASP A 88 -2.06 -25.24 -9.32
C ASP A 88 -3.17 -25.33 -10.38
N ARG A 89 -4.06 -26.31 -10.21
CA ARG A 89 -5.18 -26.57 -11.12
C ARG A 89 -6.06 -25.34 -11.33
N THR A 90 -6.16 -24.46 -10.33
CA THR A 90 -7.01 -23.29 -10.38
C THR A 90 -6.53 -22.24 -11.39
N ARG A 91 -5.23 -21.92 -11.43
CA ARG A 91 -4.68 -21.02 -12.47
C ARG A 91 -4.85 -21.59 -13.88
N GLN A 92 -4.77 -22.91 -14.03
CA GLN A 92 -5.05 -23.56 -15.31
C GLN A 92 -6.51 -23.36 -15.74
N TRP A 93 -7.46 -23.41 -14.82
CA TRP A 93 -8.87 -23.12 -15.12
C TRP A 93 -9.08 -21.67 -15.52
N PHE A 94 -8.44 -20.71 -14.84
CA PHE A 94 -8.49 -19.30 -15.25
C PHE A 94 -7.97 -19.10 -16.68
N THR A 95 -6.94 -19.86 -17.08
CA THR A 95 -6.38 -19.77 -18.43
C THR A 95 -7.23 -20.47 -19.49
N LYS A 96 -7.94 -21.55 -19.13
CA LYS A 96 -8.70 -22.39 -20.07
C LYS A 96 -10.17 -22.00 -20.19
N SER A 97 -10.74 -21.36 -19.19
CA SER A 97 -12.17 -21.07 -19.09
C SER A 97 -12.40 -19.58 -18.86
N GLU A 98 -13.04 -18.94 -19.83
CA GLU A 98 -13.45 -17.53 -19.73
C GLU A 98 -14.37 -17.32 -18.52
N GLN A 99 -15.37 -18.18 -18.32
CA GLN A 99 -16.22 -18.12 -17.12
C GLN A 99 -15.41 -18.16 -15.82
N SER A 100 -14.48 -19.11 -15.69
CA SER A 100 -13.64 -19.26 -14.50
C SER A 100 -12.85 -17.99 -14.21
N PHE A 101 -12.30 -17.36 -15.26
CA PHE A 101 -11.59 -16.08 -15.18
C PHE A 101 -12.50 -14.92 -14.80
N THR A 102 -13.63 -14.76 -15.50
CA THR A 102 -14.60 -13.67 -15.29
C THR A 102 -15.14 -13.67 -13.86
N GLU A 103 -15.39 -14.84 -13.28
CA GLU A 103 -15.83 -14.98 -11.88
C GLU A 103 -14.81 -14.43 -10.87
N GLN A 104 -13.51 -14.35 -11.20
CA GLN A 104 -12.49 -13.80 -10.29
C GLN A 104 -12.33 -12.28 -10.39
N LEU A 105 -12.74 -11.66 -11.50
CA LEU A 105 -12.56 -10.23 -11.75
C LEU A 105 -13.09 -9.33 -10.64
N PRO A 106 -14.23 -9.62 -9.96
CA PRO A 106 -14.68 -8.84 -8.83
C PRO A 106 -13.64 -8.62 -7.71
N TYR A 107 -12.71 -9.55 -7.49
CA TYR A 107 -11.62 -9.36 -6.51
C TYR A 107 -10.64 -8.24 -6.89
N PHE A 108 -10.52 -7.95 -8.19
CA PHE A 108 -9.62 -6.96 -8.77
C PHE A 108 -10.35 -5.65 -9.10
N GLN A 109 -11.60 -5.74 -9.57
CA GLN A 109 -12.38 -4.61 -10.06
C GLN A 109 -12.69 -3.56 -8.98
N ILE A 110 -12.85 -3.98 -7.72
CA ILE A 110 -13.14 -3.07 -6.60
C ILE A 110 -12.05 -1.99 -6.38
N LYS A 111 -10.84 -2.17 -6.90
CA LYS A 111 -9.73 -1.21 -6.78
C LYS A 111 -9.84 -0.13 -7.86
N ILE A 112 -10.93 0.63 -7.83
CA ILE A 112 -11.33 1.55 -8.91
C ILE A 112 -10.22 2.53 -9.27
N GLY A 113 -9.65 3.23 -8.28
CA GLY A 113 -8.60 4.21 -8.53
C GLY A 113 -7.36 3.62 -9.19
N TYR A 114 -7.01 2.38 -8.84
CA TYR A 114 -5.92 1.64 -9.48
C TYR A 114 -6.28 1.29 -10.94
N ASN A 115 -7.44 0.69 -11.16
CA ASN A 115 -7.88 0.22 -12.47
C ASN A 115 -8.08 1.37 -13.49
N ILE A 116 -8.59 2.53 -13.05
CA ILE A 116 -8.69 3.73 -13.91
C ILE A 116 -7.30 4.23 -14.29
N THR A 117 -6.33 4.18 -13.37
CA THR A 117 -4.95 4.60 -13.66
C THR A 117 -4.29 3.65 -14.66
N LEU A 118 -4.53 2.34 -14.55
CA LEU A 118 -4.09 1.36 -15.55
C LEU A 118 -4.70 1.63 -16.93
N LEU A 119 -6.00 1.91 -16.98
CA LEU A 119 -6.69 2.26 -18.22
C LEU A 119 -6.10 3.53 -18.85
N ALA A 120 -5.77 4.54 -18.05
CA ALA A 120 -5.16 5.76 -18.54
C ALA A 120 -3.77 5.49 -19.16
N LEU A 121 -2.93 4.67 -18.50
CA LEU A 121 -1.63 4.27 -19.04
C LEU A 121 -1.79 3.51 -20.37
N TYR A 122 -2.72 2.57 -20.43
CA TYR A 122 -3.02 1.83 -21.64
C TYR A 122 -3.47 2.76 -22.79
N LYS A 123 -4.37 3.72 -22.51
CA LYS A 123 -4.85 4.70 -23.50
C LYS A 123 -3.77 5.67 -24.00
N ILE A 124 -2.71 5.90 -23.24
CA ILE A 124 -1.57 6.74 -23.65
C ILE A 124 -0.58 5.95 -24.53
N GLY A 125 -0.78 4.63 -24.69
CA GLY A 125 -0.05 3.81 -25.66
C GLY A 125 0.81 2.70 -25.06
N PHE A 126 0.77 2.49 -23.74
CA PHE A 126 1.41 1.31 -23.15
C PHE A 126 0.61 0.04 -23.47
N THR A 127 1.31 -1.09 -23.63
CA THR A 127 0.66 -2.40 -23.75
C THR A 127 -0.04 -2.79 -22.45
N GLY A 128 -0.87 -3.84 -22.48
CA GLY A 128 -1.58 -4.28 -21.28
C GLY A 128 -0.64 -4.67 -20.13
N PRO A 129 0.32 -5.59 -20.33
CA PRO A 129 1.28 -5.97 -19.30
C PRO A 129 2.17 -4.79 -18.82
N MET A 130 2.60 -3.93 -19.74
CA MET A 130 3.40 -2.75 -19.41
C MET A 130 2.61 -1.76 -18.54
N SER A 131 1.33 -1.53 -18.83
CA SER A 131 0.48 -0.61 -18.05
C SER A 131 0.42 -1.01 -16.57
N VAL A 132 0.39 -2.31 -16.28
CA VAL A 132 0.37 -2.84 -14.91
C VAL A 132 1.73 -2.70 -14.22
N THR A 133 2.81 -3.11 -14.90
CA THR A 133 4.16 -3.10 -14.31
C THR A 133 4.74 -1.70 -14.15
N ILE A 134 4.55 -0.82 -15.14
CA ILE A 134 5.11 0.54 -15.11
C ILE A 134 4.47 1.38 -14.00
N LEU A 135 3.19 1.14 -13.68
CA LEU A 135 2.52 1.85 -12.61
C LEU A 135 3.21 1.62 -11.26
N SER A 136 3.61 0.39 -10.94
CA SER A 136 4.35 0.09 -9.71
C SER A 136 5.68 0.84 -9.65
N VAL A 137 6.41 0.94 -10.77
CA VAL A 137 7.69 1.66 -10.85
C VAL A 137 7.52 3.17 -10.72
N ILE A 138 6.55 3.76 -11.43
CA ILE A 138 6.22 5.19 -11.29
C ILE A 138 5.81 5.50 -9.85
N SER A 139 4.97 4.65 -9.26
CA SER A 139 4.55 4.77 -7.87
C SER A 139 5.73 4.69 -6.91
N TYR A 140 6.72 3.84 -7.19
CA TYR A 140 7.94 3.74 -6.41
C TYR A 140 8.77 5.03 -6.46
N PHE A 141 8.98 5.57 -7.66
CA PHE A 141 9.66 6.85 -7.84
C PHE A 141 8.98 7.97 -7.05
N ILE A 142 7.67 8.16 -7.27
CA ILE A 142 6.88 9.21 -6.60
C ILE A 142 6.90 9.01 -5.09
N SER A 143 6.73 7.78 -4.61
CA SER A 143 6.78 7.46 -3.19
C SER A 143 8.12 7.80 -2.55
N GLY A 144 9.24 7.54 -3.24
CA GLY A 144 10.58 7.92 -2.76
C GLY A 144 10.73 9.43 -2.61
N ILE A 145 10.21 10.21 -3.57
CA ILE A 145 10.20 11.67 -3.49
C ILE A 145 9.31 12.17 -2.35
N LEU A 146 8.12 11.59 -2.17
CA LEU A 146 7.22 11.94 -1.07
C LEU A 146 7.83 11.57 0.29
N LEU A 147 8.48 10.42 0.40
CA LEU A 147 9.20 9.97 1.59
C LEU A 147 10.32 10.94 1.96
N PHE A 148 11.06 11.46 0.97
CA PHE A 148 12.03 12.54 1.19
C PHE A 148 11.36 13.79 1.80
N PHE A 149 10.18 14.19 1.32
CA PHE A 149 9.45 15.32 1.90
C PHE A 149 8.89 15.06 3.30
N VAL A 150 8.50 13.82 3.62
CA VAL A 150 8.18 13.42 5.00
C VAL A 150 9.41 13.58 5.87
N LEU A 151 10.54 12.99 5.47
CA LEU A 151 11.79 13.02 6.25
C LEU A 151 12.35 14.44 6.37
N LYS A 152 12.21 15.29 5.35
CA LYS A 152 12.50 16.73 5.43
C LYS A 152 11.65 17.44 6.48
N THR A 153 10.39 17.05 6.62
CA THR A 153 9.49 17.60 7.65
C THR A 153 9.90 17.10 9.03
N ILE A 154 10.37 15.86 9.15
CA ILE A 154 10.86 15.29 10.41
C ILE A 154 12.21 15.88 10.82
N PHE A 155 13.14 16.06 9.89
CA PHE A 155 14.54 16.47 10.12
C PHE A 155 14.91 17.78 9.39
N PRO A 156 14.30 18.94 9.73
CA PRO A 156 14.44 20.19 8.98
C PRO A 156 15.86 20.77 8.91
N ASN A 157 16.73 20.37 9.84
CA ASN A 157 18.12 20.85 9.94
C ASN A 157 19.15 19.80 9.47
N LYS A 158 18.72 18.64 8.96
CA LYS A 158 19.62 17.54 8.55
C LYS A 158 19.26 17.04 7.13
N PRO A 159 19.57 17.82 6.07
CA PRO A 159 19.24 17.46 4.69
C PRO A 159 19.83 16.11 4.26
N TRP A 160 21.10 15.89 4.57
CA TRP A 160 21.82 14.65 4.22
C TRP A 160 21.17 13.41 4.84
N LEU A 161 20.69 13.51 6.09
CA LEU A 161 20.05 12.40 6.79
C LEU A 161 18.71 12.06 6.15
N SER A 162 17.97 13.07 5.69
CA SER A 162 16.70 12.85 4.95
C SER A 162 16.95 12.09 3.65
N SER A 163 17.98 12.46 2.89
CA SER A 163 18.38 11.72 1.68
C SER A 163 18.80 10.28 2.00
N LEU A 164 19.68 10.09 2.98
CA LEU A 164 20.21 8.79 3.36
C LEU A 164 19.08 7.84 3.81
N LEU A 165 18.18 8.30 4.69
CA LEU A 165 17.05 7.51 5.16
C LEU A 165 16.04 7.23 4.05
N THR A 166 15.81 8.18 3.12
CA THR A 166 14.93 7.94 1.97
C THR A 166 15.45 6.77 1.13
N VAL A 167 16.73 6.84 0.75
CA VAL A 167 17.37 5.80 -0.07
C VAL A 167 17.42 4.47 0.70
N GLY A 168 17.81 4.50 1.97
CA GLY A 168 17.86 3.32 2.83
C GLY A 168 16.52 2.61 2.95
N ILE A 169 15.42 3.36 3.14
CA ILE A 169 14.07 2.78 3.19
C ILE A 169 13.66 2.23 1.81
N CYS A 170 13.95 2.96 0.73
CA CYS A 170 13.61 2.53 -0.63
C CYS A 170 14.36 1.28 -1.08
N LEU A 171 15.52 0.99 -0.48
CA LEU A 171 16.31 -0.24 -0.69
C LEU A 171 15.80 -1.44 0.12
N LEU A 172 14.90 -1.25 1.09
CA LEU A 172 14.36 -2.36 1.87
C LEU A 172 13.62 -3.35 0.97
N SER A 173 13.79 -4.64 1.24
CA SER A 173 13.19 -5.72 0.44
C SER A 173 11.67 -5.57 0.22
N PRO A 174 10.84 -5.15 1.20
CA PRO A 174 9.42 -4.92 0.93
C PRO A 174 9.15 -3.79 -0.07
N MET A 175 9.96 -2.72 -0.07
CA MET A 175 9.81 -1.60 -1.00
C MET A 175 10.17 -1.99 -2.44
N THR A 176 11.30 -2.67 -2.61
CA THR A 176 11.74 -3.14 -3.93
C THR A 176 10.78 -4.20 -4.47
N HIS A 177 10.33 -5.13 -3.62
CA HIS A 177 9.35 -6.14 -4.01
C HIS A 177 8.02 -5.52 -4.46
N MET A 178 7.46 -4.56 -3.71
CA MET A 178 6.23 -3.85 -4.11
C MET A 178 6.39 -3.10 -5.45
N ALA A 179 7.58 -2.58 -5.75
CA ALA A 179 7.86 -1.89 -7.01
C ALA A 179 7.98 -2.83 -8.20
N GLN A 180 8.38 -4.08 -7.96
CA GLN A 180 8.65 -5.08 -9.01
C GLN A 180 7.41 -5.88 -9.40
N ILE A 181 6.40 -5.97 -8.53
CA ILE A 181 5.20 -6.80 -8.73
C ILE A 181 4.00 -6.00 -9.22
N SER A 182 3.04 -6.71 -9.81
CA SER A 182 1.89 -6.16 -10.53
C SER A 182 0.68 -5.95 -9.60
N THR A 183 0.86 -5.15 -8.55
CA THR A 183 -0.17 -4.94 -7.52
C THR A 183 -0.34 -3.48 -7.11
N PRO A 184 -1.45 -3.11 -6.44
CA PRO A 184 -1.71 -1.74 -6.02
C PRO A 184 -0.87 -1.31 -4.82
N ASP A 185 -0.04 -2.20 -4.25
CA ASP A 185 0.62 -1.99 -2.97
C ASP A 185 1.60 -0.80 -3.02
N MET A 186 2.35 -0.64 -4.11
CA MET A 186 3.23 0.53 -4.28
C MET A 186 2.42 1.81 -4.58
N PHE A 187 1.31 1.68 -5.31
CA PHE A 187 0.45 2.81 -5.65
C PHE A 187 -0.34 3.33 -4.45
N ILE A 188 -0.73 2.48 -3.49
CA ILE A 188 -1.33 2.97 -2.23
C ILE A 188 -0.29 3.64 -1.34
N PHE A 189 0.97 3.18 -1.39
CA PHE A 189 2.04 3.69 -0.54
C PHE A 189 2.31 5.19 -0.74
N GLN A 190 2.22 5.72 -1.97
CA GLN A 190 2.33 7.17 -2.21
C GLN A 190 1.25 7.97 -1.48
N PHE A 191 0.00 7.48 -1.43
CA PHE A 191 -1.07 8.15 -0.69
C PHE A 191 -0.86 8.05 0.81
N MET A 192 -0.24 6.97 1.30
CA MET A 192 0.18 6.84 2.70
C MET A 192 1.30 7.83 3.05
N MET A 193 2.23 8.09 2.14
CA MET A 193 3.25 9.14 2.33
C MET A 193 2.62 10.54 2.31
N LEU A 194 1.70 10.83 1.38
CA LEU A 194 0.92 12.08 1.38
C LEU A 194 0.13 12.26 2.68
N PHE A 195 -0.52 11.21 3.15
CA PHE A 195 -1.20 11.17 4.45
C PHE A 195 -0.24 11.56 5.58
N MET A 196 0.97 10.99 5.59
CA MET A 196 1.96 11.31 6.63
C MET A 196 2.42 12.77 6.57
N ILE A 197 2.61 13.34 5.37
CA ILE A 197 2.92 14.77 5.20
C ILE A 197 1.76 15.61 5.75
N ALA A 198 0.52 15.30 5.36
CA ALA A 198 -0.67 16.01 5.79
C ALA A 198 -0.85 15.93 7.32
N LEU A 199 -0.60 14.78 7.91
CA LEU A 199 -0.68 14.54 9.35
C LEU A 199 0.37 15.37 10.11
N LEU A 200 1.64 15.31 9.69
CA LEU A 200 2.72 16.02 10.36
C LEU A 200 2.63 17.55 10.19
N ARG A 201 2.20 18.01 9.00
CA ARG A 201 2.03 19.45 8.71
C ARG A 201 0.68 20.00 9.09
N ARG A 202 -0.21 19.18 9.68
CA ARG A 202 -1.56 19.56 10.09
C ARG A 202 -2.34 20.25 8.96
N TRP A 203 -2.38 19.62 7.80
CA TRP A 203 -3.22 20.09 6.69
C TRP A 203 -4.68 20.16 7.13
N ASN A 204 -5.46 21.00 6.45
CA ASN A 204 -6.86 21.16 6.79
C ASN A 204 -7.65 19.84 6.63
N GLN A 205 -8.79 19.77 7.30
CA GLN A 205 -9.62 18.56 7.34
C GLN A 205 -10.10 18.08 5.97
N TRP A 206 -10.33 19.00 5.02
CA TRP A 206 -10.79 18.65 3.67
C TRP A 206 -9.68 18.02 2.85
N ALA A 207 -8.46 18.54 2.94
CA ALA A 207 -7.28 17.92 2.31
C ALA A 207 -7.02 16.53 2.88
N MET A 208 -7.12 16.36 4.21
CA MET A 208 -7.02 15.05 4.84
C MET A 208 -8.12 14.09 4.36
N PHE A 209 -9.36 14.58 4.25
CA PHE A 209 -10.48 13.78 3.74
C PHE A 209 -10.28 13.33 2.29
N ILE A 210 -9.80 14.22 1.40
CA ILE A 210 -9.50 13.86 0.02
C ILE A 210 -8.42 12.76 -0.03
N ILE A 211 -7.38 12.84 0.81
CA ILE A 211 -6.36 11.80 0.89
C ILE A 211 -6.96 10.47 1.36
N GLN A 212 -7.78 10.48 2.42
CA GLN A 212 -8.46 9.27 2.91
C GLN A 212 -9.42 8.68 1.87
N PHE A 213 -10.15 9.53 1.16
CA PHE A 213 -11.01 9.13 0.05
C PHE A 213 -10.20 8.42 -1.03
N LEU A 214 -9.07 8.99 -1.47
CA LEU A 214 -8.20 8.37 -2.47
C LEU A 214 -7.62 7.04 -1.99
N ILE A 215 -7.25 6.94 -0.70
CA ILE A 215 -6.77 5.69 -0.10
C ILE A 215 -7.82 4.58 -0.25
N VAL A 216 -9.08 4.84 0.14
CA VAL A 216 -10.16 3.84 0.04
C VAL A 216 -10.55 3.60 -1.43
N PHE A 217 -10.54 4.63 -2.27
CA PHE A 217 -10.89 4.53 -3.69
C PHE A 217 -9.89 3.65 -4.47
N VAL A 218 -8.60 3.72 -4.13
CA VAL A 218 -7.56 2.87 -4.71
C VAL A 218 -7.59 1.48 -4.09
N ARG A 219 -7.79 1.39 -2.77
CA ARG A 219 -7.82 0.14 -2.01
C ARG A 219 -8.98 0.14 -1.01
N PRO A 220 -10.14 -0.42 -1.36
CA PRO A 220 -11.32 -0.42 -0.47
C PRO A 220 -11.06 -1.11 0.88
N ASP A 221 -10.14 -2.06 0.93
CA ASP A 221 -9.70 -2.74 2.14
C ASP A 221 -8.99 -1.80 3.16
N TYR A 222 -8.63 -0.59 2.77
CA TYR A 222 -8.07 0.44 3.66
C TYR A 222 -9.16 1.30 4.32
N ILE A 223 -10.46 1.00 4.10
CA ILE A 223 -11.55 1.64 4.84
C ILE A 223 -11.34 1.54 6.36
N THR A 224 -10.80 0.41 6.83
CA THR A 224 -10.49 0.21 8.25
C THR A 224 -9.45 1.20 8.76
N PHE A 225 -8.44 1.51 7.96
CA PHE A 225 -7.45 2.54 8.27
C PHE A 225 -8.07 3.93 8.32
N SER A 226 -8.89 4.30 7.34
CA SER A 226 -9.54 5.61 7.34
C SER A 226 -10.48 5.79 8.53
N LEU A 227 -11.28 4.77 8.86
CA LEU A 227 -12.20 4.82 10.00
C LEU A 227 -11.44 4.90 11.34
N THR A 228 -10.43 4.05 11.54
CA THR A 228 -9.62 4.09 12.78
C THR A 228 -8.84 5.39 12.92
N PHE A 229 -8.37 5.97 11.81
CA PHE A 229 -7.77 7.30 11.78
C PHE A 229 -8.76 8.35 12.30
N TYR A 230 -9.97 8.41 11.74
CA TYR A 230 -10.99 9.39 12.16
C TYR A 230 -11.47 9.17 13.59
N ILE A 231 -11.59 7.92 14.05
CA ILE A 231 -11.88 7.59 15.45
C ILE A 231 -10.75 8.13 16.34
N THR A 232 -9.49 7.89 15.99
CA THR A 232 -8.32 8.37 16.76
C THR A 232 -8.30 9.90 16.81
N GLN A 233 -8.52 10.56 15.67
CA GLN A 233 -8.60 12.01 15.58
C GLN A 233 -9.74 12.57 16.46
N SER A 234 -10.93 11.98 16.38
CA SER A 234 -12.09 12.40 17.17
C SER A 234 -11.86 12.22 18.67
N ILE A 235 -11.24 11.12 19.09
CA ILE A 235 -10.87 10.89 20.49
C ILE A 235 -9.89 11.97 20.96
N LEU A 236 -8.84 12.25 20.18
CA LEU A 236 -7.87 13.28 20.52
C LEU A 236 -8.50 14.68 20.61
N GLU A 237 -9.36 15.03 19.67
CA GLU A 237 -10.08 16.31 19.65
C GLU A 237 -11.02 16.43 20.85
N TYR A 238 -11.77 15.37 21.17
CA TYR A 238 -12.64 15.33 22.33
C TYR A 238 -11.87 15.42 23.65
N LEU A 239 -10.73 14.76 23.78
CA LEU A 239 -9.88 14.85 24.97
C LEU A 239 -9.35 16.27 25.20
N ASN A 240 -9.14 17.05 24.13
CA ASN A 240 -8.62 18.42 24.22
C ASN A 240 -9.72 19.48 24.34
N THR A 241 -10.84 19.33 23.63
CA THR A 241 -11.87 20.38 23.49
C THR A 241 -13.21 20.03 24.14
N LYS A 242 -13.42 18.76 24.48
CA LYS A 242 -14.72 18.20 24.94
C LYS A 242 -15.87 18.38 23.95
N LYS A 243 -15.59 18.70 22.68
CA LYS A 243 -16.58 18.83 21.62
C LYS A 243 -16.42 17.71 20.59
N ILE A 244 -17.54 17.32 19.99
CA ILE A 244 -17.59 16.37 18.89
C ILE A 244 -17.65 17.16 17.58
N ASN A 245 -16.74 16.85 16.65
CA ASN A 245 -16.75 17.42 15.32
C ASN A 245 -17.64 16.58 14.40
N TYR A 246 -18.89 17.02 14.20
CA TYR A 246 -19.86 16.34 13.34
C TYR A 246 -19.40 16.20 11.88
N LEU A 247 -18.49 17.05 11.41
CA LEU A 247 -17.97 16.92 10.05
C LEU A 247 -17.18 15.62 9.86
N VAL A 248 -16.47 15.16 10.89
CA VAL A 248 -15.75 13.88 10.86
C VAL A 248 -16.74 12.72 10.69
N ILE A 249 -17.90 12.78 11.34
CA ILE A 249 -18.94 11.76 11.21
C ILE A 249 -19.48 11.72 9.78
N ILE A 250 -19.75 12.88 9.18
CA ILE A 250 -20.20 12.99 7.78
C ILE A 250 -19.14 12.41 6.84
N GLN A 251 -17.86 12.73 7.05
CA GLN A 251 -16.75 12.20 6.26
C GLN A 251 -16.65 10.66 6.37
N CYS A 252 -16.79 10.10 7.58
CA CYS A 252 -16.85 8.66 7.77
C CYS A 252 -18.03 8.03 7.04
N ALA A 253 -19.22 8.65 7.12
CA ALA A 253 -20.41 8.16 6.43
C ALA A 253 -20.19 8.12 4.91
N ILE A 254 -19.62 9.17 4.32
CA ILE A 254 -19.30 9.21 2.88
C ILE A 254 -18.34 8.08 2.50
N LEU A 255 -17.28 7.83 3.28
CA LEU A 255 -16.33 6.75 3.01
C LEU A 255 -16.97 5.36 3.09
N VAL A 256 -17.85 5.13 4.07
CA VAL A 256 -18.58 3.87 4.22
C VAL A 256 -19.57 3.68 3.08
N THR A 257 -20.32 4.72 2.71
CA THR A 257 -21.24 4.67 1.57
C THR A 257 -20.49 4.38 0.28
N MET A 258 -19.35 5.04 0.04
CA MET A 258 -18.48 4.74 -1.10
C MET A 258 -18.04 3.28 -1.08
N TYR A 259 -17.48 2.81 0.04
CA TYR A 259 -17.04 1.41 0.18
C TYR A 259 -18.17 0.42 -0.16
N ILE A 260 -19.37 0.60 0.42
CA ILE A 260 -20.53 -0.27 0.15
C ILE A 260 -20.95 -0.19 -1.31
N ALA A 261 -20.99 1.01 -1.89
CA ALA A 261 -21.35 1.22 -3.29
C ALA A 261 -20.39 0.47 -4.24
N ILE A 262 -19.07 0.57 -4.00
CA ILE A 262 -18.05 -0.14 -4.77
C ILE A 262 -18.26 -1.65 -4.70
N LEU A 263 -18.43 -2.20 -3.49
CA LEU A 263 -18.60 -3.65 -3.31
C LEU A 263 -19.87 -4.17 -3.98
N LYS A 264 -20.98 -3.42 -3.86
CA LYS A 264 -22.27 -3.79 -4.45
C LYS A 264 -22.23 -3.71 -5.97
N TYR A 265 -21.64 -2.65 -6.53
CA TYR A 265 -21.57 -2.43 -7.98
C TYR A 265 -20.81 -3.56 -8.69
N TYR A 266 -19.69 -4.01 -8.14
CA TYR A 266 -18.87 -5.07 -8.72
C TYR A 266 -19.24 -6.49 -8.26
N ASN A 267 -20.35 -6.67 -7.55
CA ASN A 267 -20.79 -7.96 -7.01
C ASN A 267 -19.66 -8.69 -6.26
N TYR A 268 -18.95 -7.95 -5.39
CA TYR A 268 -17.80 -8.49 -4.67
C TYR A 268 -18.19 -9.75 -3.87
N PRO A 269 -17.51 -10.90 -4.05
CA PRO A 269 -17.88 -12.18 -3.41
C PRO A 269 -17.89 -12.15 -1.87
N GLY A 270 -17.27 -11.14 -1.27
CA GLY A 270 -17.22 -10.95 0.17
C GLY A 270 -15.95 -11.49 0.83
N TRP A 271 -15.74 -11.08 2.07
CA TRP A 271 -14.55 -11.44 2.84
C TRP A 271 -14.42 -12.96 3.07
N LYS A 272 -15.53 -13.66 3.32
CA LYS A 272 -15.53 -15.11 3.53
C LYS A 272 -15.00 -15.86 2.31
N ALA A 273 -15.46 -15.47 1.12
CA ALA A 273 -14.98 -16.01 -0.15
C ALA A 273 -13.49 -15.72 -0.36
N LEU A 274 -13.07 -14.47 -0.16
CA LEU A 274 -11.65 -14.08 -0.29
C LEU A 274 -10.75 -14.88 0.67
N PHE A 275 -11.18 -15.05 1.92
CA PHE A 275 -10.43 -15.79 2.93
C PHE A 275 -10.30 -17.27 2.55
N TYR A 276 -11.41 -17.90 2.16
CA TYR A 276 -11.44 -19.29 1.73
C TYR A 276 -10.52 -19.53 0.53
N ASP A 277 -10.63 -18.69 -0.51
CA ASP A 277 -9.87 -18.81 -1.76
C ASP A 277 -8.38 -18.53 -1.61
N THR A 278 -7.98 -17.92 -0.50
CA THR A 278 -6.58 -17.61 -0.20
C THR A 278 -5.94 -18.64 0.72
N PHE A 279 -6.65 -19.06 1.78
CA PHE A 279 -6.04 -19.80 2.89
C PHE A 279 -6.51 -21.24 3.05
N ILE A 280 -7.63 -21.61 2.44
CA ILE A 280 -8.22 -22.96 2.57
C ILE A 280 -8.08 -23.71 1.25
N TYR A 281 -8.79 -23.24 0.24
CA TYR A 281 -8.82 -23.87 -1.08
C TYR A 281 -9.19 -22.81 -2.11
N ARG A 282 -8.35 -22.61 -3.12
CA ARG A 282 -8.62 -21.66 -4.19
C ARG A 282 -9.59 -22.29 -5.19
N ARG A 283 -10.86 -21.89 -5.14
CA ARG A 283 -11.89 -22.44 -6.02
C ARG A 283 -11.67 -22.02 -7.48
N PRO A 284 -11.73 -22.94 -8.45
CA PRO A 284 -11.70 -22.59 -9.88
C PRO A 284 -12.93 -21.80 -10.33
N PHE A 285 -14.10 -22.11 -9.77
CA PHE A 285 -15.36 -21.42 -10.03
C PHE A 285 -15.96 -21.01 -8.69
N ILE A 286 -16.18 -19.71 -8.50
CA ILE A 286 -16.80 -19.16 -7.29
C ILE A 286 -18.28 -19.58 -7.21
N SER A 287 -18.93 -19.71 -8.37
CA SER A 287 -20.35 -20.07 -8.49
C SER A 287 -20.67 -21.52 -8.11
N LYS A 288 -19.72 -22.46 -8.30
CA LYS A 288 -19.97 -23.90 -8.16
C LYS A 288 -19.90 -24.41 -6.73
N GLU A 289 -19.13 -23.76 -5.87
CA GLU A 289 -18.89 -24.21 -4.50
C GLU A 289 -18.98 -23.02 -3.54
N LYS A 290 -19.73 -23.16 -2.45
CA LYS A 290 -19.83 -22.11 -1.44
C LYS A 290 -18.55 -22.06 -0.60
N ALA A 291 -18.05 -20.85 -0.36
CA ALA A 291 -16.95 -20.61 0.58
C ALA A 291 -17.46 -20.78 2.02
N ASP A 292 -17.47 -22.02 2.51
CA ASP A 292 -17.90 -22.33 3.86
C ASP A 292 -16.74 -22.81 4.75
N PHE A 293 -16.68 -22.24 5.95
CA PHE A 293 -15.72 -22.61 6.98
C PHE A 293 -16.24 -22.14 8.34
N THR A 294 -15.89 -22.89 9.38
CA THR A 294 -16.27 -22.60 10.76
C THR A 294 -15.32 -21.58 11.40
N ILE A 295 -15.76 -20.93 12.47
CA ILE A 295 -14.91 -20.03 13.28
C ILE A 295 -13.68 -20.77 13.79
N SER A 296 -13.80 -22.06 14.15
CA SER A 296 -12.66 -22.89 14.57
C SER A 296 -11.59 -23.00 13.48
N LYS A 297 -12.00 -23.23 12.22
CA LYS A 297 -11.07 -23.28 11.09
C LYS A 297 -10.39 -21.93 10.86
N TYR A 298 -11.13 -20.84 10.95
CA TYR A 298 -10.58 -19.48 10.89
C TYR A 298 -9.53 -19.24 11.99
N LEU A 299 -9.87 -19.52 13.25
CA LEU A 299 -8.98 -19.31 14.39
C LEU A 299 -7.70 -20.17 14.28
N ASN A 300 -7.82 -21.42 13.85
CA ASN A 300 -6.66 -22.29 13.63
C ASN A 300 -5.69 -21.68 12.59
N ILE A 301 -6.22 -21.23 11.44
CA ILE A 301 -5.41 -20.54 10.42
C ILE A 301 -4.82 -19.24 10.99
N PHE A 302 -5.62 -18.43 11.67
CA PHE A 302 -5.20 -17.15 12.24
C PHE A 302 -4.04 -17.33 13.22
N PHE A 303 -4.17 -18.23 14.21
CA PHE A 303 -3.12 -18.48 15.20
C PHE A 303 -1.90 -19.17 14.60
N GLY A 304 -2.09 -20.11 13.67
CA GLY A 304 -0.99 -20.72 12.94
C GLY A 304 -0.17 -19.69 12.16
N LYS A 305 -0.83 -18.72 11.53
CA LYS A 305 -0.18 -17.60 10.82
C LYS A 305 0.43 -16.59 11.78
N LEU A 306 -0.18 -16.33 12.94
CA LEU A 306 0.32 -15.38 13.94
C LEU A 306 1.72 -15.76 14.44
N LEU A 307 2.03 -17.05 14.56
CA LEU A 307 3.37 -17.54 14.93
C LEU A 307 4.46 -17.08 13.94
N TYR A 308 4.15 -17.05 12.64
CA TYR A 308 5.06 -16.56 11.61
C TYR A 308 5.13 -15.03 11.55
N PHE A 309 4.17 -14.34 12.17
CA PHE A 309 4.11 -12.88 12.23
C PHE A 309 5.02 -12.28 13.33
N LYS A 310 5.72 -13.11 14.11
CA LYS A 310 6.55 -12.71 15.25
C LYS A 310 7.58 -11.61 14.94
N LYS A 311 8.17 -11.62 13.73
CA LYS A 311 9.15 -10.59 13.31
C LYS A 311 8.48 -9.21 13.20
N VAL A 312 7.31 -9.14 12.58
CA VAL A 312 6.54 -7.90 12.46
C VAL A 312 6.08 -7.43 13.83
N THR A 313 5.55 -8.33 14.65
CA THR A 313 5.15 -8.04 16.03
C THR A 313 6.30 -7.45 16.84
N LEU A 314 7.47 -8.08 16.83
CA LEU A 314 8.66 -7.60 17.56
C LEU A 314 9.08 -6.20 17.09
N SER A 315 9.17 -5.98 15.77
CA SER A 315 9.51 -4.66 15.22
C SER A 315 8.50 -3.59 15.63
N CYS A 316 7.20 -3.90 15.61
CA CYS A 316 6.15 -2.97 16.03
C CYS A 316 6.25 -2.63 17.51
N ILE A 317 6.47 -3.62 18.37
CA ILE A 317 6.63 -3.42 19.82
C ILE A 317 7.86 -2.57 20.11
N LEU A 318 9.01 -2.86 19.48
CA LEU A 318 10.23 -2.08 19.68
C LEU A 318 10.05 -0.61 19.27
N MET A 319 9.44 -0.35 18.11
CA MET A 319 9.14 1.02 17.67
C MET A 319 8.13 1.71 18.59
N LEU A 320 7.06 1.02 19.00
CA LEU A 320 6.04 1.59 19.88
C LEU A 320 6.63 1.92 21.25
N THR A 321 7.36 0.99 21.88
CA THR A 321 8.06 1.23 23.15
C THR A 321 9.04 2.39 23.01
N GLY A 322 9.82 2.43 21.92
CA GLY A 322 10.70 3.55 21.60
C GLY A 322 9.96 4.89 21.54
N ILE A 323 8.83 4.96 20.84
CA ILE A 323 7.98 6.16 20.78
C ILE A 323 7.54 6.60 22.18
N PHE A 324 7.10 5.67 23.01
CA PHE A 324 6.65 5.97 24.38
C PHE A 324 7.79 6.45 25.28
N CYS A 325 9.00 5.89 25.12
CA CYS A 325 10.21 6.31 25.80
C CYS A 325 10.74 7.69 25.33
N PHE A 326 10.51 8.04 24.06
CA PHE A 326 11.04 9.26 23.47
C PHE A 326 10.05 10.44 23.44
N SER A 327 8.76 10.20 23.48
CA SER A 327 7.74 11.24 23.45
C SER A 327 6.69 11.06 24.54
N LYS A 328 6.32 12.16 25.20
CA LYS A 328 5.13 12.27 26.07
C LYS A 328 3.91 12.89 25.35
N ASP A 329 4.08 13.30 24.09
CA ASP A 329 3.02 13.93 23.32
C ASP A 329 1.89 12.93 23.01
N LYS A 330 0.67 13.27 23.46
CA LYS A 330 -0.53 12.47 23.24
C LYS A 330 -0.78 12.22 21.75
N PHE A 331 -0.62 13.23 20.89
CA PHE A 331 -0.83 13.09 19.45
C PHE A 331 0.06 11.98 18.86
N ILE A 332 1.36 12.02 19.17
CA ILE A 332 2.33 11.04 18.67
C ILE A 332 1.98 9.63 19.15
N ARG A 333 1.66 9.48 20.45
CA ARG A 333 1.35 8.17 21.05
C ARG A 333 0.06 7.57 20.50
N PHE A 334 -1.01 8.36 20.38
CA PHE A 334 -2.30 7.90 19.86
C PHE A 334 -2.19 7.47 18.39
N PHE A 335 -1.51 8.25 17.54
CA PHE A 335 -1.32 7.85 16.15
C PHE A 335 -0.37 6.66 16.00
N ALA A 336 0.65 6.52 16.85
CA ALA A 336 1.48 5.32 16.88
C ALA A 336 0.67 4.07 17.23
N ILE A 337 -0.21 4.15 18.23
CA ILE A 337 -1.15 3.06 18.56
C ILE A 337 -2.07 2.79 17.37
N CYS A 338 -2.64 3.82 16.74
CA CYS A 338 -3.50 3.68 15.56
C CYS A 338 -2.81 2.91 14.44
N PHE A 339 -1.54 3.20 14.12
CA PHE A 339 -0.79 2.46 13.11
C PHE A 339 -0.56 0.99 13.49
N VAL A 340 -0.21 0.71 14.75
CA VAL A 340 -0.06 -0.67 15.24
C VAL A 340 -1.39 -1.43 15.17
N VAL A 341 -2.48 -0.83 15.64
CA VAL A 341 -3.82 -1.42 15.57
C VAL A 341 -4.18 -1.78 14.14
N ASN A 342 -3.90 -0.91 13.17
CA ASN A 342 -4.18 -1.20 11.76
C ASN A 342 -3.37 -2.35 11.18
N ILE A 343 -2.12 -2.57 11.62
CA ILE A 343 -1.35 -3.76 11.26
C ILE A 343 -2.11 -5.02 11.68
N TYR A 344 -2.65 -5.04 12.90
CA TYR A 344 -3.38 -6.20 13.43
C TYR A 344 -4.80 -6.34 12.89
N ILE A 345 -5.51 -5.25 12.61
CA ILE A 345 -6.80 -5.30 11.90
C ILE A 345 -6.57 -5.90 10.52
N LYS A 346 -5.54 -5.43 9.80
CA LYS A 346 -5.20 -5.96 8.48
C LYS A 346 -4.84 -7.45 8.55
N PHE A 347 -4.10 -7.84 9.58
CA PHE A 347 -3.72 -9.23 9.82
C PHE A 347 -4.93 -10.12 10.13
N ALA A 348 -5.87 -9.64 10.94
CA ALA A 348 -7.11 -10.36 11.26
C ALA A 348 -7.97 -10.57 10.01
N LEU A 349 -8.11 -9.55 9.16
CA LEU A 349 -8.87 -9.68 7.91
C LEU A 349 -8.15 -10.54 6.87
N PHE A 350 -6.81 -10.55 6.87
CA PHE A 350 -6.01 -11.26 5.87
C PHE A 350 -4.68 -11.75 6.46
N PRO A 351 -4.65 -12.92 7.13
CA PRO A 351 -3.49 -13.41 7.89
C PRO A 351 -2.37 -13.98 7.01
N GLN A 352 -1.84 -13.18 6.09
CA GLN A 352 -0.77 -13.56 5.17
C GLN A 352 0.60 -13.15 5.70
N SER A 353 1.10 -13.86 6.71
CA SER A 353 2.33 -13.52 7.46
C SER A 353 3.60 -13.47 6.61
N ALA A 354 3.65 -14.21 5.51
CA ALA A 354 4.82 -14.27 4.63
C ALA A 354 4.96 -13.04 3.72
N ALA A 355 3.86 -12.35 3.42
CA ALA A 355 3.83 -11.25 2.47
C ALA A 355 3.87 -9.91 3.20
N LEU A 356 5.09 -9.46 3.54
CA LEU A 356 5.31 -8.18 4.24
C LEU A 356 4.70 -6.97 3.49
N ARG A 357 4.53 -7.07 2.16
CA ARG A 357 3.92 -6.02 1.31
C ARG A 357 2.58 -5.50 1.84
N PHE A 358 1.74 -6.36 2.42
CA PHE A 358 0.41 -5.95 2.90
C PHE A 358 0.44 -5.10 4.16
N PHE A 359 1.50 -5.19 4.96
CA PHE A 359 1.63 -4.52 6.25
C PHE A 359 2.62 -3.36 6.19
N PHE A 360 3.53 -3.37 5.21
CA PHE A 360 4.60 -2.41 5.09
C PHE A 360 4.14 -0.95 5.09
N PRO A 361 3.04 -0.54 4.42
CA PRO A 361 2.59 0.84 4.49
C PRO A 361 2.33 1.33 5.93
N PHE A 362 1.70 0.51 6.78
CA PHE A 362 1.47 0.86 8.18
C PHE A 362 2.75 0.80 9.03
N ILE A 363 3.62 -0.19 8.76
CA ILE A 363 4.94 -0.30 9.42
C ILE A 363 5.79 0.95 9.11
N ALA A 364 5.76 1.43 7.87
CA ALA A 364 6.46 2.64 7.45
C ALA A 364 5.92 3.88 8.15
N LEU A 365 4.59 4.04 8.29
CA LEU A 365 4.00 5.13 9.07
C LEU A 365 4.47 5.10 10.54
N LEU A 366 4.50 3.92 11.15
CA LEU A 366 5.00 3.73 12.51
C LEU A 366 6.49 4.07 12.63
N LEU A 367 7.32 3.63 11.69
CA LEU A 367 8.75 3.95 11.62
C LEU A 367 8.98 5.46 11.50
N LEU A 368 8.20 6.15 10.65
CA LEU A 368 8.28 7.59 10.47
C LEU A 368 7.83 8.33 11.73
N MET A 369 6.80 7.83 12.43
CA MET A 369 6.39 8.37 13.73
C MET A 369 7.46 8.14 14.81
N PHE A 370 8.16 7.00 14.78
CA PHE A 370 9.31 6.73 15.62
C PHE A 370 10.45 7.73 15.37
N PHE A 371 10.85 7.94 14.12
CA PHE A 371 11.84 8.97 13.76
C PHE A 371 11.42 10.37 14.21
N TYR A 372 10.14 10.72 14.06
CA TYR A 372 9.60 11.97 14.55
C TYR A 372 9.73 12.12 16.07
N SER A 373 9.43 11.05 16.83
CA SER A 373 9.58 11.04 18.29
C SER A 373 11.05 11.19 18.73
N VAL A 374 11.99 10.52 18.05
CA VAL A 374 13.42 10.61 18.33
C VAL A 374 13.94 12.02 18.07
N ASN A 375 13.60 12.61 16.92
CA ASN A 375 14.07 13.95 16.56
C ASN A 375 13.55 15.03 17.53
N ARG A 376 12.31 14.89 18.04
CA ARG A 376 11.78 15.83 19.04
C ARG A 376 12.52 15.76 20.38
N LYS A 377 12.97 14.59 20.82
CA LYS A 377 13.76 14.45 22.05
C LYS A 377 15.20 14.92 21.88
N TYR A 378 15.79 14.66 20.71
CA TYR A 378 17.20 14.93 20.43
C TYR A 378 17.38 15.74 19.13
N PRO A 379 16.94 17.01 19.10
CA PRO A 379 17.03 17.84 17.90
C PRO A 379 18.49 18.03 17.44
N ASN A 380 19.40 18.12 18.42
CA ASN A 380 20.82 18.34 18.22
C ASN A 380 21.66 17.07 18.33
N LEU A 381 21.11 15.89 18.00
CA LEU A 381 21.89 14.64 17.91
C LEU A 381 23.08 14.86 16.96
N LYS A 382 24.22 15.26 17.52
CA LYS A 382 25.54 15.25 16.92
C LYS A 382 25.97 13.80 17.08
N ILE A 383 26.20 13.12 15.96
CA ILE A 383 26.89 11.84 16.00
C ILE A 383 28.27 12.21 16.57
N GLY A 384 28.48 11.94 17.87
CA GLY A 384 29.77 12.14 18.50
C GLY A 384 30.80 11.38 17.67
N LYS A 385 31.99 11.95 17.50
CA LYS A 385 33.11 11.22 16.90
C LYS A 385 33.21 9.89 17.65
N ILE A 386 32.89 8.79 16.98
CA ILE A 386 33.27 7.47 17.44
C ILE A 386 34.80 7.52 17.30
N ALA A 387 35.47 7.65 18.44
CA ALA A 387 36.92 7.63 18.53
C ALA A 387 37.45 6.26 18.13
#